data_AF-A0AAE0YVJ1-F1
#
_entry.id   AF-A0AAE0YVJ1-F1
#
_cell.length_a   1.000
_cell.length_b   1.000
_cell.length_c   1.000
_cell.angle_alpha   90.00
_cell.angle_beta   90.00
_cell.angle_gamma   90.00
#
_symmetry.space_group_name_H-M   'P 1'
#
loop_
_entity.id
_entity.type
_entity.pdbx_description
1 polymer ?
#
loop_
_entity_poly.entity_id
_entity_poly.type
_entity_poly.pdbx_seq_one_letter_code
_entity_poly.pdbx_strand_id
1 'polypeptide(L)'
;MDGDRVEDMKLHTEENMEKDREEDMERKREKHIEGARVDDDQDGVLSKTAVPVQTLNTYIRQHATDSHFLEEFSSVPMVTSSPRTAGLSPQNVKKNRYKNIIPYNSTRVLLQRDHKKNQSDYINASYVKVGKWL
;
A
#
# COMPACT_ATOMS: atom_id res chain seq x y z
N MET A 1 -44.41 38.00 -11.42
CA MET A 1 -43.11 37.64 -12.04
C MET A 1 -42.23 37.25 -10.87
N ASP A 2 -42.40 36.04 -10.33
CA ASP A 2 -41.84 35.69 -9.00
C ASP A 2 -41.45 34.20 -8.90
N GLY A 3 -41.20 33.54 -10.03
CA GLY A 3 -40.76 32.15 -10.10
C GLY A 3 -39.23 31.98 -10.08
N ASP A 4 -38.50 32.84 -10.79
CA ASP A 4 -37.04 32.71 -10.93
C ASP A 4 -36.29 33.01 -9.61
N ARG A 5 -36.77 33.97 -8.81
CA ARG A 5 -36.07 34.40 -7.58
C ARG A 5 -36.08 33.34 -6.47
N VAL A 6 -37.04 32.42 -6.47
CA VAL A 6 -37.12 31.34 -5.47
C VAL A 6 -36.29 30.11 -5.87
N GLU A 7 -36.12 29.85 -7.17
CA GLU A 7 -35.22 28.78 -7.64
C GLU A 7 -33.74 29.16 -7.46
N ASP A 8 -33.37 30.41 -7.77
CA ASP A 8 -32.00 30.91 -7.55
C ASP A 8 -31.58 30.82 -6.08
N MET A 9 -32.50 31.13 -5.16
CA MET A 9 -32.25 31.06 -3.72
C MET A 9 -32.10 29.61 -3.22
N LYS A 10 -32.82 28.68 -3.85
CA LYS A 10 -32.78 27.25 -3.51
C LYS A 10 -31.51 26.59 -4.02
N LEU A 11 -31.09 26.92 -5.25
CA LEU A 11 -29.81 26.49 -5.83
C LEU A 11 -28.62 26.99 -5.01
N HIS A 12 -28.63 28.27 -4.60
CA HIS A 12 -27.56 28.82 -3.76
C HIS A 12 -27.48 28.14 -2.38
N THR A 13 -28.61 27.66 -1.86
CA THR A 13 -28.66 26.94 -0.57
C THR A 13 -28.16 25.50 -0.72
N GLU A 14 -28.50 24.83 -1.83
CA GLU A 14 -28.02 23.48 -2.13
C GLU A 14 -26.51 23.44 -2.44
N GLU A 15 -25.99 24.43 -3.18
CA GLU A 15 -24.54 24.56 -3.44
C GLU A 15 -23.74 24.76 -2.14
N ASN A 16 -24.25 25.57 -1.20
CA ASN A 16 -23.61 25.76 0.10
C ASN A 16 -23.60 24.46 0.93
N MET A 17 -24.69 23.69 0.91
CA MET A 17 -24.74 22.38 1.60
C MET A 17 -23.86 21.30 0.93
N GLU A 18 -23.64 21.38 -0.38
CA GLU A 18 -22.72 20.49 -1.11
C GLU A 18 -21.27 20.81 -0.72
N LYS A 19 -20.92 22.10 -0.69
CA LYS A 19 -19.60 22.58 -0.31
C LYS A 19 -19.23 22.22 1.13
N ASP A 20 -20.17 22.38 2.07
CA ASP A 20 -19.96 22.00 3.47
C ASP A 20 -19.72 20.48 3.62
N ARG A 21 -20.38 19.65 2.80
CA ARG A 21 -20.17 18.19 2.78
C ARG A 21 -18.81 17.82 2.20
N GLU A 22 -18.34 18.54 1.19
CA GLU A 22 -17.02 18.32 0.58
C GLU A 22 -15.89 18.72 1.55
N GLU A 23 -16.03 19.85 2.25
CA GLU A 23 -15.10 20.30 3.29
C GLU A 23 -15.05 19.36 4.51
N ASP A 24 -16.18 18.74 4.91
CA ASP A 24 -16.19 17.71 5.95
C ASP A 24 -15.50 16.40 5.50
N MET A 25 -15.68 16.01 4.25
CA MET A 25 -14.96 14.86 3.68
C MET A 25 -13.45 15.11 3.58
N GLU A 26 -13.02 16.32 3.22
CA GLU A 26 -11.61 16.68 3.14
C GLU A 26 -10.95 16.69 4.53
N ARG A 27 -11.60 17.27 5.54
CA ARG A 27 -11.14 17.21 6.94
C ARG A 27 -11.04 15.79 7.48
N LYS A 28 -11.96 14.90 7.10
CA LYS A 28 -11.91 13.47 7.46
C LYS A 28 -10.75 12.75 6.76
N ARG A 29 -10.44 13.10 5.51
CA ARG A 29 -9.29 12.55 4.77
C ARG A 29 -7.95 12.99 5.37
N GLU A 30 -7.82 14.27 5.72
CA GLU A 30 -6.60 14.80 6.35
C GLU A 30 -6.30 14.15 7.70
N LYS A 31 -7.32 14.00 8.57
CA LYS A 31 -7.18 13.28 9.84
C LYS A 31 -6.75 11.81 9.65
N HIS A 32 -7.22 11.16 8.59
CA HIS A 32 -6.84 9.78 8.30
C HIS A 32 -5.39 9.65 7.80
N ILE A 33 -4.89 10.66 7.09
CA ILE A 33 -3.49 10.73 6.61
C ILE A 33 -2.55 11.04 7.78
N GLU A 34 -2.93 11.92 8.69
CA GLU A 34 -2.10 12.33 9.82
C GLU A 34 -1.95 11.22 10.88
N GLY A 35 -3.01 10.42 11.10
CA GLY A 35 -2.96 9.22 11.94
C GLY A 35 -2.21 8.02 11.31
N ALA A 36 -1.80 8.13 10.03
CA ALA A 36 -1.06 7.09 9.31
C ALA A 36 0.46 7.35 9.26
N ARG A 37 0.96 8.43 9.88
CA ARG A 37 2.40 8.62 10.11
C ARG A 37 2.85 7.70 11.24
N VAL A 38 3.09 6.44 10.90
CA VAL A 38 3.78 5.50 11.75
C VAL A 38 5.27 5.60 11.42
N ASP A 39 6.08 5.88 12.44
CA ASP A 39 7.53 5.83 12.35
C ASP A 39 7.95 4.41 11.94
N ASP A 40 8.39 4.25 10.70
CA ASP A 40 8.82 3.00 10.05
C ASP A 40 10.22 2.55 10.54
N ASP A 41 10.60 2.89 11.77
CA ASP A 41 11.89 2.55 12.40
C ASP A 41 11.76 1.34 13.33
N GLN A 42 11.04 0.31 12.88
CA GLN A 42 11.13 -1.01 13.50
C GLN A 42 12.23 -1.81 12.79
N ASP A 43 13.49 -1.45 13.03
CA ASP A 43 14.61 -2.39 12.96
C ASP A 43 14.41 -3.41 14.11
N GLY A 44 13.40 -4.26 13.95
CA GLY A 44 13.14 -5.38 14.82
C GLY A 44 14.36 -6.30 14.76
N VAL A 45 14.87 -6.64 15.94
CA VAL A 45 15.99 -7.55 16.17
C VAL A 45 15.70 -8.88 15.47
N LEU A 46 16.04 -8.98 14.18
CA LEU A 46 16.11 -10.25 13.48
C LEU A 46 17.30 -10.98 14.10
N SER A 47 17.04 -12.14 14.69
CA SER A 47 18.11 -13.05 15.07
C SER A 47 19.01 -13.25 13.84
N LYS A 48 20.34 -13.26 14.02
CA LYS A 48 21.26 -13.43 12.89
C LYS A 48 21.06 -14.83 12.30
N THR A 49 20.33 -14.92 11.20
CA THR A 49 20.04 -16.18 10.47
C THR A 49 21.11 -16.54 9.44
N ALA A 50 22.26 -15.86 9.43
CA ALA A 50 23.33 -16.12 8.48
C ALA A 50 23.95 -17.51 8.69
N VAL A 51 23.99 -18.31 7.63
CA VAL A 51 24.61 -19.65 7.63
C VAL A 51 25.92 -19.60 6.83
N PRO A 52 27.08 -19.90 7.44
CA PRO A 52 28.34 -20.01 6.71
C PRO A 52 28.26 -21.05 5.59
N VAL A 53 28.83 -20.72 4.42
CA VAL A 53 28.79 -21.59 3.24
C VAL A 53 29.38 -22.97 3.53
N GLN A 54 30.44 -23.03 4.34
CA GLN A 54 31.14 -24.27 4.71
C GLN A 54 30.24 -25.22 5.50
N THR A 55 29.28 -24.69 6.26
CA THR A 55 28.38 -25.49 7.12
C THR A 55 26.98 -25.66 6.54
N LEU A 56 26.65 -24.97 5.44
CA LEU A 56 25.31 -24.92 4.87
C LEU A 56 24.69 -26.31 4.64
N ASN A 57 25.46 -27.23 4.07
CA ASN A 57 24.96 -28.56 3.77
C ASN A 57 24.61 -29.37 5.03
N THR A 58 25.45 -29.29 6.06
CA THR A 58 25.21 -29.93 7.36
C THR A 58 23.99 -29.31 8.04
N TYR A 59 23.91 -27.98 8.04
CA TYR A 59 22.79 -27.23 8.59
C TYR A 59 21.45 -27.67 7.98
N ILE A 60 21.38 -27.75 6.64
CA ILE A 60 20.18 -28.23 5.93
C ILE A 60 19.82 -29.65 6.36
N ARG A 61 20.79 -30.58 6.40
CA ARG A 61 20.49 -31.98 6.76
C ARG A 61 20.02 -32.13 8.20
N GLN A 62 20.57 -31.36 9.12
CA GLN A 62 20.20 -31.38 10.54
C GLN A 62 18.76 -30.92 10.76
N HIS A 63 18.33 -29.89 10.02
CA HIS A 63 17.01 -29.26 10.17
C HIS A 63 15.97 -29.70 9.12
N ALA A 64 16.31 -30.62 8.23
CA ALA A 64 15.39 -31.08 7.18
C ALA A 64 14.26 -31.97 7.70
N THR A 65 14.41 -32.55 8.89
CA THR A 65 13.48 -33.55 9.44
C THR A 65 12.73 -33.07 10.67
N ASP A 66 13.11 -31.92 11.25
CA ASP A 66 12.45 -31.33 12.39
C ASP A 66 11.56 -30.13 11.98
N SER A 67 10.95 -29.46 12.96
CA SER A 67 10.10 -28.28 12.75
C SER A 67 10.89 -26.98 12.54
N HIS A 68 12.22 -27.02 12.57
CA HIS A 68 13.07 -25.82 12.65
C HIS A 68 12.81 -24.85 11.50
N PHE A 69 12.79 -25.32 10.25
CA PHE A 69 12.50 -24.45 9.10
C PHE A 69 11.08 -23.92 9.08
N LEU A 70 10.11 -24.67 9.61
CA LEU A 70 8.73 -24.23 9.71
C LEU A 70 8.57 -23.13 10.76
N GLU A 71 9.23 -23.28 11.90
CA GLU A 71 9.30 -22.29 12.97
C GLU A 71 10.02 -21.01 12.49
N GLU A 72 11.17 -21.17 11.82
CA GLU A 72 11.92 -20.06 11.24
C GLU A 72 11.06 -19.30 10.20
N PHE A 73 10.41 -20.01 9.28
CA PHE A 73 9.52 -19.40 8.30
C PHE A 73 8.36 -18.65 8.98
N SER A 74 7.76 -19.25 10.01
CA SER A 74 6.63 -18.67 10.74
C SER A 74 7.04 -17.46 11.59
N SER A 75 8.33 -17.33 11.92
CA SER A 75 8.88 -16.18 12.63
C SER A 75 9.06 -14.93 11.73
N VAL A 76 9.01 -15.09 10.40
CA VAL A 76 9.15 -13.97 9.46
C VAL A 76 7.98 -12.98 9.66
N PRO A 77 8.25 -11.71 10.01
CA PRO A 77 7.19 -10.74 10.26
C PRO A 77 6.34 -10.51 9.02
N MET A 78 5.02 -10.67 9.15
CA MET A 78 4.08 -10.29 8.10
C MET A 78 3.72 -8.81 8.22
N VAL A 79 4.24 -7.98 7.31
CA VAL A 79 3.86 -6.57 7.24
C VAL A 79 2.51 -6.44 6.53
N THR A 80 1.45 -6.24 7.29
CA THR A 80 0.07 -6.11 6.75
C THR A 80 -0.44 -4.68 6.70
N SER A 81 0.25 -3.74 7.36
CA SER A 81 -0.19 -2.35 7.53
C SER A 81 0.10 -1.43 6.34
N SER A 82 1.02 -1.80 5.45
CA SER A 82 1.39 -0.94 4.31
C SER A 82 0.23 -0.80 3.30
N PRO A 83 -0.19 0.43 2.94
CA PRO A 83 -1.30 0.66 2.01
C PRO A 83 -1.05 0.07 0.62
N ARG A 84 -2.13 -0.42 -0.02
CA ARG A 84 -2.12 -1.00 -1.40
C ARG A 84 -3.15 -0.35 -2.32
N THR A 85 -3.56 0.89 -2.00
CA THR A 85 -4.71 1.57 -2.62
C THR A 85 -4.56 1.80 -4.12
N ALA A 86 -3.34 1.99 -4.63
CA ALA A 86 -3.11 2.18 -6.07
C ALA A 86 -3.57 0.95 -6.88
N GLY A 87 -3.24 -0.26 -6.42
CA GLY A 87 -3.63 -1.51 -7.05
C GLY A 87 -5.11 -1.87 -6.86
N LEU A 88 -5.75 -1.36 -5.80
CA LEU A 88 -7.17 -1.54 -5.52
C LEU A 88 -8.08 -0.53 -6.21
N SER A 89 -7.52 0.53 -6.80
CA SER A 89 -8.34 1.54 -7.48
C SER A 89 -9.10 0.96 -8.69
N PRO A 90 -10.33 1.43 -8.98
CA PRO A 90 -11.16 0.87 -10.06
C PRO A 90 -10.49 0.87 -11.44
N GLN A 91 -9.58 1.82 -11.70
CA GLN A 91 -8.84 1.94 -12.95
C GLN A 91 -7.74 0.87 -13.09
N ASN A 92 -7.25 0.32 -11.97
CA ASN A 92 -6.10 -0.57 -11.92
C ASN A 92 -6.44 -2.01 -11.53
N VAL A 93 -7.61 -2.29 -10.93
CA VAL A 93 -7.97 -3.66 -10.50
C VAL A 93 -7.89 -4.69 -11.62
N LYS A 94 -8.21 -4.31 -12.86
CA LYS A 94 -8.12 -5.19 -14.05
C LYS A 94 -6.69 -5.44 -14.53
N LYS A 95 -5.72 -4.66 -14.04
CA LYS A 95 -4.28 -4.80 -14.37
C LYS A 95 -3.56 -5.80 -13.46
N ASN A 96 -4.27 -6.38 -12.49
CA ASN A 96 -3.76 -7.41 -11.59
C ASN A 96 -4.17 -8.79 -12.07
N ARG A 97 -3.20 -9.72 -12.16
CA ARG A 97 -3.49 -11.14 -12.44
C ARG A 97 -4.28 -11.78 -11.30
N TYR A 98 -3.94 -11.45 -10.06
CA TYR A 98 -4.60 -11.95 -8.85
C TYR A 98 -4.97 -10.78 -7.94
N LYS A 99 -6.21 -10.78 -7.41
CA LYS A 99 -6.72 -9.65 -6.59
C LYS A 99 -6.02 -9.50 -5.24
N ASN A 100 -5.51 -10.60 -4.69
CA ASN A 100 -4.82 -10.64 -3.40
C ASN A 100 -3.30 -10.38 -3.51
N ILE A 101 -2.74 -10.41 -4.72
CA ILE A 101 -1.31 -10.19 -4.98
C ILE A 101 -1.17 -8.83 -5.68
N ILE A 102 -0.96 -7.78 -4.88
CA ILE A 102 -0.86 -6.39 -5.33
C ILE A 102 0.29 -5.70 -4.59
N PRO A 103 0.97 -4.74 -5.22
CA PRO A 103 2.14 -4.08 -4.63
C PRO A 103 1.74 -3.10 -3.54
N TYR A 104 2.63 -2.88 -2.57
CA TYR A 104 2.53 -1.78 -1.62
C TYR A 104 2.75 -0.44 -2.29
N ASN A 105 2.08 0.60 -1.81
CA ASN A 105 2.21 1.95 -2.34
C ASN A 105 3.63 2.51 -2.22
N SER A 106 4.34 2.16 -1.13
CA SER A 106 5.69 2.67 -0.83
C SER A 106 6.77 2.09 -1.73
N THR A 107 6.59 0.86 -2.25
CA THR A 107 7.62 0.16 -3.04
C THR A 107 7.21 -0.12 -4.47
N ARG A 108 5.98 0.24 -4.89
CA ARG A 108 5.55 0.01 -6.27
C ARG A 108 6.42 0.75 -7.29
N VAL A 109 6.54 0.17 -8.48
CA VAL A 109 7.12 0.86 -9.63
C VAL A 109 6.13 1.90 -10.17
N LEU A 110 6.64 3.10 -10.45
CA LEU A 110 5.89 4.22 -11.05
C LEU A 110 6.22 4.31 -12.54
N LEU A 111 5.22 4.10 -13.40
CA LEU A 111 5.38 4.36 -14.83
C LEU A 111 5.25 5.85 -15.13
N GLN A 112 5.96 6.34 -16.14
CA GLN A 112 5.74 7.69 -16.66
C GLN A 112 4.33 7.77 -17.25
N ARG A 113 3.56 8.79 -16.83
CA ARG A 113 2.22 9.03 -17.37
C ARG A 113 2.32 9.66 -18.75
N ASP A 114 1.62 9.07 -19.71
CA ASP A 114 1.29 9.73 -20.98
C ASP A 114 -0.09 10.39 -20.85
N HIS A 115 -0.10 11.69 -20.60
CA HIS A 115 -1.33 12.49 -20.45
C HIS A 115 -2.22 12.46 -21.70
N LYS A 116 -1.65 12.20 -22.89
CA LYS A 116 -2.43 12.14 -24.14
C LYS A 116 -3.22 10.84 -24.27
N LYS A 117 -2.81 9.77 -23.59
CA LYS A 117 -3.42 8.43 -23.68
C LYS A 117 -4.24 8.02 -22.45
N ASN A 118 -4.38 8.92 -21.48
CA ASN A 118 -5.07 8.66 -20.21
C ASN A 118 -4.60 7.35 -19.53
N GLN A 119 -3.29 7.06 -19.62
CA GLN A 119 -2.71 5.86 -19.03
C GLN A 119 -2.31 6.15 -17.58
N SER A 120 -2.73 5.28 -16.65
CA SER A 120 -2.29 5.37 -15.26
C SER A 120 -0.79 5.04 -15.11
N ASP A 121 -0.17 5.54 -14.05
CA ASP A 121 1.22 5.28 -13.65
C ASP A 121 1.42 3.88 -13.04
N TYR A 122 0.43 3.01 -13.14
CA TYR A 122 0.36 1.77 -12.38
C TYR A 122 0.80 0.56 -13.19
N ILE A 123 1.69 -0.22 -12.58
CA ILE A 123 2.00 -1.60 -12.92
C ILE A 123 2.02 -2.42 -11.62
N ASN A 124 1.60 -3.68 -11.68
CA ASN A 124 1.74 -4.62 -10.55
C ASN A 124 3.20 -5.11 -10.47
N ALA A 125 4.06 -4.28 -9.87
CA ALA A 125 5.46 -4.57 -9.62
C ALA A 125 5.96 -3.74 -8.43
N SER A 126 6.95 -4.25 -7.71
CA SER A 126 7.60 -3.57 -6.59
C SER A 126 9.12 -3.60 -6.72
N TYR A 127 9.78 -2.57 -6.22
CA TYR A 127 11.21 -2.59 -5.93
C TYR A 127 11.50 -3.53 -4.75
N VAL A 128 12.60 -4.27 -4.84
CA VAL A 128 13.09 -5.14 -3.77
C VAL A 128 14.45 -4.62 -3.32
N LYS A 129 14.58 -4.32 -2.03
CA LYS A 129 15.86 -3.94 -1.44
C LYS A 129 16.75 -5.18 -1.37
N VAL A 130 17.90 -5.13 -2.03
CA VAL A 130 18.94 -6.16 -1.87
C VAL A 130 19.78 -5.81 -0.64
N GLY A 131 19.96 -6.75 0.26
CA GLY A 131 20.81 -6.57 1.44
C GLY A 131 22.27 -6.30 1.05
N LYS A 132 23.01 -5.58 1.88
CA LYS A 132 24.46 -5.52 1.76
C LYS A 132 25.02 -6.85 2.24
N TRP A 133 25.81 -7.52 1.40
CA TRP A 133 26.64 -8.64 1.83
C TRP A 133 27.72 -8.09 2.76
N LEU A 134 27.76 -8.56 4.00
CA LEU A 134 28.83 -8.28 4.98
C LEU A 134 30.04 -9.16 4.73
#